data_AF-A0A8T3E5Z9-F1
#
_entry.id   AF-A0A8T3E5Z9-F1
#
_cell.length_a   1.000
_cell.length_b   1.000
_cell.length_c   1.000
_cell.angle_alpha   90.00
_cell.angle_beta   90.00
_cell.angle_gamma   90.00
#
_symmetry.space_group_name_H-M   'P 1'
#
loop_
_entity.id
_entity.type
_entity.pdbx_description
1 polymer ?
#
loop_
_entity_poly.entity_id
_entity_poly.type
_entity_poly.pdbx_seq_one_letter_code
_entity_poly.pdbx_strand_id
1 'polypeptide(L)'
;MVDEGGLWAVYATNQNAGNIVISKLNPNTLQIIKSWTTNHPKRSAGEAFMICGTLYVTNGYAGGTKVYYAFHTNSSTYEYIDIALQNKYSHISMLDYNPKDRALYAWNNGHQVLYNVTLFHVIRSEEL
;
A
#
# COMPACT_ATOMS: atom_id res chain seq x y z
N MET A 1 -6.18 6.43 0.17
CA MET A 1 -5.46 5.77 -0.94
C MET A 1 -6.45 5.41 -2.03
N VAL A 2 -6.00 5.37 -3.29
CA VAL A 2 -6.83 5.00 -4.45
C VAL A 2 -6.08 3.98 -5.27
N ASP A 3 -6.80 2.98 -5.81
CA ASP A 3 -6.29 2.01 -6.77
C ASP A 3 -7.35 1.70 -7.84
N GLU A 4 -7.12 0.68 -8.66
CA GLU A 4 -8.05 0.19 -9.69
C GLU A 4 -9.42 -0.24 -9.11
N GLY A 5 -9.43 -0.67 -7.85
CA GLY A 5 -10.62 -1.12 -7.12
C GLY A 5 -11.41 -0.01 -6.44
N GLY A 6 -10.89 1.21 -6.35
CA GLY A 6 -11.59 2.39 -5.84
C GLY A 6 -10.90 3.09 -4.67
N LEU A 7 -11.69 3.56 -3.69
CA LEU A 7 -11.23 4.37 -2.56
C LEU A 7 -11.00 3.50 -1.30
N TRP A 8 -9.87 3.72 -0.65
CA TRP A 8 -9.45 2.98 0.55
C TRP A 8 -9.00 3.91 1.67
N ALA A 9 -9.39 3.55 2.89
CA ALA A 9 -8.84 4.10 4.13
C ALA A 9 -7.92 3.06 4.78
N VAL A 10 -6.72 3.48 5.16
CA VAL A 10 -5.73 2.65 5.85
C VAL A 10 -5.36 3.33 7.16
N TYR A 11 -5.67 2.67 8.27
CA TYR A 11 -5.60 3.25 9.62
C TYR A 11 -5.23 2.17 10.64
N ALA A 12 -5.26 2.50 11.93
CA ALA A 12 -5.08 1.54 13.01
C ALA A 12 -6.17 1.76 14.07
N THR A 13 -6.51 0.71 14.80
CA THR A 13 -7.48 0.77 15.90
C THR A 13 -6.91 0.11 17.14
N ASN A 14 -7.42 0.49 18.31
CA ASN A 14 -7.04 -0.16 19.57
C ASN A 14 -7.53 -1.61 19.60
N GLN A 15 -8.68 -1.89 18.98
CA GLN A 15 -9.26 -3.24 18.88
C GLN A 15 -8.36 -4.20 18.09
N ASN A 16 -7.64 -3.70 17.07
CA ASN A 16 -6.64 -4.49 16.33
C ASN A 16 -5.21 -4.29 16.89
N ALA A 17 -5.08 -3.93 18.17
CA ALA A 17 -3.81 -3.73 18.87
C ALA A 17 -2.82 -2.79 18.15
N GLY A 18 -3.32 -1.76 17.43
CA GLY A 18 -2.48 -0.82 16.68
C GLY A 18 -1.95 -1.37 15.35
N ASN A 19 -2.36 -2.57 14.95
CA ASN A 19 -2.08 -3.12 13.63
C ASN A 19 -2.95 -2.42 12.56
N ILE A 20 -2.45 -2.42 11.32
CA ILE A 20 -3.09 -1.79 10.18
C ILE A 20 -4.48 -2.43 9.95
N VAL A 21 -5.46 -1.58 9.73
CA VAL A 21 -6.82 -1.88 9.29
C VAL A 21 -7.03 -1.20 7.94
N ILE A 22 -7.57 -1.95 6.99
CA ILE A 22 -7.90 -1.49 5.64
C ILE A 22 -9.43 -1.43 5.55
N SER A 23 -10.00 -0.35 5.06
CA SER A 23 -11.43 -0.25 4.77
C SER A 23 -11.66 0.25 3.35
N LYS A 24 -12.48 -0.47 2.59
CA LYS A 24 -12.97 -0.03 1.29
C LYS A 24 -14.13 0.92 1.50
N LEU A 25 -14.08 2.08 0.85
CA LEU A 25 -15.09 3.12 1.00
C LEU A 25 -15.89 3.30 -0.28
N ASN A 26 -17.16 3.67 -0.14
CA ASN A 26 -17.92 4.23 -1.24
C ASN A 26 -17.42 5.66 -1.50
N PRO A 27 -16.97 5.99 -2.73
CA PRO A 27 -16.36 7.30 -3.01
C PRO A 27 -17.36 8.47 -2.93
N ASN A 28 -18.66 8.22 -3.07
CA ASN A 28 -19.69 9.25 -3.04
C ASN A 28 -20.24 9.49 -1.62
N THR A 29 -20.38 8.42 -0.83
CA THR A 29 -21.01 8.49 0.51
C THR A 29 -20.03 8.37 1.67
N LEU A 30 -18.78 7.98 1.40
CA LEU A 30 -17.74 7.66 2.38
C LEU A 30 -18.10 6.53 3.37
N GLN A 31 -19.19 5.81 3.10
CA GLN A 31 -19.57 4.66 3.91
C GLN A 31 -18.56 3.52 3.73
N ILE A 32 -18.25 2.84 4.83
CA ILE A 32 -17.43 1.63 4.82
C ILE A 32 -18.23 0.51 4.15
N ILE A 33 -17.69 -0.02 3.05
CA ILE A 33 -18.24 -1.16 2.33
C ILE A 33 -17.78 -2.47 3.00
N LYS A 34 -16.49 -2.55 3.32
CA LYS A 34 -15.87 -3.71 3.98
C LYS A 34 -14.56 -3.30 4.65
N SER A 35 -14.20 -4.01 5.72
CA SER A 35 -12.94 -3.81 6.43
C SER A 35 -12.17 -5.12 6.56
N TRP A 36 -10.84 -4.99 6.64
CA TRP A 36 -9.88 -6.07 6.85
C TRP A 36 -8.91 -5.66 7.94
N THR A 37 -8.64 -6.56 8.87
CA THR A 37 -7.61 -6.41 9.89
C THR A 37 -6.35 -7.13 9.43
N THR A 38 -5.21 -6.43 9.45
CA THR A 38 -3.90 -7.04 9.23
C THR A 38 -3.24 -7.36 10.56
N ASN A 39 -2.11 -8.07 10.51
CA ASN A 39 -1.22 -8.32 11.65
C ASN A 39 0.02 -7.41 11.65
N HIS A 40 0.00 -6.34 10.85
CA HIS A 40 1.16 -5.47 10.67
C HIS A 40 1.08 -4.21 11.55
N PRO A 41 2.02 -3.95 12.46
CA PRO A 41 1.96 -2.77 13.32
C PRO A 41 2.09 -1.47 12.51
N LYS A 42 1.10 -0.58 12.57
CA LYS A 42 1.13 0.67 11.78
C LYS A 42 2.31 1.57 12.14
N ARG A 43 2.76 1.54 13.41
CA ARG A 43 3.90 2.33 13.88
C ARG A 43 5.25 1.85 13.35
N SER A 44 5.32 0.60 12.87
CA SER A 44 6.55 0.02 12.30
C SER A 44 6.61 0.19 10.78
N ALA A 45 5.50 0.58 10.15
CA ALA A 45 5.44 0.90 8.74
C ALA A 45 6.13 2.25 8.48
N GLY A 46 6.87 2.35 7.37
CA GLY A 46 7.29 3.64 6.82
C GLY A 46 6.11 4.34 6.16
N GLU A 47 5.75 3.84 4.98
CA GLU A 47 4.62 4.27 4.18
C GLU A 47 3.86 3.05 3.67
N ALA A 48 2.66 3.27 3.13
CA ALA A 48 1.87 2.20 2.53
C ALA A 48 1.06 2.72 1.35
N PHE A 49 0.73 1.83 0.42
CA PHE A 49 -0.09 2.15 -0.76
C PHE A 49 -0.92 0.93 -1.18
N MET A 50 -1.96 1.15 -1.98
CA MET A 50 -2.84 0.10 -2.52
C MET A 50 -2.61 -0.04 -4.02
N ILE A 51 -2.57 -1.27 -4.52
CA ILE A 51 -2.61 -1.59 -5.97
C ILE A 51 -3.47 -2.84 -6.13
N CYS A 52 -4.46 -2.82 -7.03
CA CYS A 52 -5.33 -3.97 -7.33
C CYS A 52 -5.92 -4.70 -6.09
N GLY A 53 -6.25 -3.97 -5.02
CA GLY A 53 -6.80 -4.53 -3.78
C GLY A 53 -5.75 -5.17 -2.86
N THR A 54 -4.46 -4.99 -3.12
CA THR A 54 -3.37 -5.44 -2.25
C THR A 54 -2.72 -4.22 -1.58
N LEU A 55 -2.60 -4.28 -0.26
CA LEU A 55 -1.86 -3.29 0.53
C LEU A 55 -0.38 -3.64 0.50
N TYR A 56 0.45 -2.70 0.10
CA TYR A 56 1.91 -2.79 0.17
C TYR A 56 2.43 -1.84 1.23
N VAL A 57 3.37 -2.30 2.04
CA VAL A 57 3.93 -1.54 3.17
C VAL A 57 5.45 -1.52 3.09
N THR A 58 6.05 -0.36 3.34
CA THR A 58 7.50 -0.22 3.45
C THR A 58 7.99 -0.43 4.88
N ASN A 59 9.21 -0.96 5.03
CA ASN A 59 9.82 -1.24 6.34
C ASN A 59 10.36 0.00 7.07
N GLY A 60 10.24 1.17 6.45
CA GLY A 60 10.70 2.44 7.00
C GLY A 60 10.61 3.55 5.96
N TYR A 61 10.95 4.76 6.38
CA TYR A 61 10.92 5.97 5.54
C TYR A 61 12.31 6.48 5.18
N ALA A 62 13.36 5.87 5.74
CA ALA A 62 14.75 6.31 5.64
C ALA A 62 15.53 5.60 4.51
N GLY A 63 16.84 5.84 4.42
CA GLY A 63 17.72 5.18 3.46
C GLY A 63 17.66 3.64 3.56
N GLY A 64 17.74 2.95 2.42
CA GLY A 64 17.64 1.48 2.36
C GLY A 64 16.24 0.92 2.59
N THR A 65 15.20 1.76 2.51
CA THR A 65 13.81 1.31 2.60
C THR A 65 13.44 0.36 1.46
N LYS A 66 12.54 -0.56 1.76
CA LYS A 66 11.98 -1.54 0.82
C LYS A 66 10.51 -1.75 1.10
N VAL A 67 9.77 -2.12 0.05
CA VAL A 67 8.44 -2.70 0.22
C VAL A 67 8.65 -4.13 0.72
N TYR A 68 8.14 -4.43 1.91
CA TYR A 68 8.47 -5.68 2.60
C TYR A 68 7.28 -6.52 3.05
N TYR A 69 6.08 -5.97 2.96
CA TYR A 69 4.87 -6.65 3.37
C TYR A 69 3.76 -6.36 2.36
N ALA A 70 3.07 -7.41 1.95
CA ALA A 70 1.89 -7.34 1.10
C ALA A 70 0.71 -8.03 1.80
N PHE A 71 -0.46 -7.39 1.82
CA PHE A 71 -1.71 -7.97 2.31
C PHE A 71 -2.75 -7.96 1.20
N HIS A 72 -3.22 -9.15 0.84
CA HIS A 72 -4.17 -9.40 -0.23
C HIS A 72 -5.60 -9.38 0.33
N THR A 73 -6.42 -8.40 -0.05
CA THR A 73 -7.78 -8.28 0.51
C THR A 73 -8.77 -9.33 -0.03
N ASN A 74 -8.48 -9.91 -1.19
CA ASN A 74 -9.30 -10.95 -1.81
C ASN A 74 -9.26 -12.27 -1.00
N SER A 75 -8.07 -12.74 -0.63
CA SER A 75 -7.83 -13.95 0.15
C SER A 75 -7.74 -13.69 1.65
N SER A 76 -7.61 -12.42 2.06
CA SER A 76 -7.31 -12.02 3.44
C SER A 76 -6.02 -12.68 3.98
N THR A 77 -5.03 -12.85 3.10
CA THR A 77 -3.71 -13.39 3.44
C THR A 77 -2.64 -12.34 3.26
N TYR A 78 -1.47 -12.57 3.86
CA TYR A 78 -0.32 -11.70 3.71
C TYR A 78 0.93 -12.51 3.36
N GLU A 79 1.92 -11.80 2.84
CA GLU A 79 3.24 -12.32 2.59
C GLU A 79 4.30 -11.25 2.87
N TYR A 80 5.50 -11.70 3.26
CA TYR A 80 6.66 -10.85 3.30
C TYR A 80 7.33 -10.88 1.93
N ILE A 81 7.67 -9.70 1.42
CA ILE A 81 8.32 -9.49 0.13
C ILE A 81 9.63 -8.71 0.33
N ASP A 82 10.41 -8.56 -0.73
CA ASP A 82 11.66 -7.80 -0.68
C ASP A 82 11.86 -7.02 -1.99
N ILE A 83 11.18 -5.87 -2.09
CA ILE A 83 11.29 -4.99 -3.25
C ILE A 83 12.03 -3.72 -2.83
N ALA A 84 13.26 -3.59 -3.29
CA ALA A 84 14.09 -2.43 -2.99
C ALA A 84 13.44 -1.13 -3.49
N LEU A 85 13.39 -0.10 -2.65
CA LEU A 85 12.92 1.22 -3.01
C LEU A 85 14.07 2.23 -2.86
N GLN A 86 14.51 2.80 -3.98
CA GLN A 86 15.64 3.73 -3.98
C GLN A 86 15.25 5.09 -3.39
N ASN A 87 15.46 5.25 -2.08
CA ASN A 87 15.23 6.51 -1.39
C ASN A 87 16.40 7.49 -1.59
N LYS A 88 16.30 8.33 -2.62
CA LYS A 88 17.35 9.31 -2.99
C LYS A 88 17.48 10.48 -2.01
N TYR A 89 16.40 10.93 -1.38
CA TYR A 89 16.38 12.14 -0.53
C TYR A 89 16.17 11.85 0.96
N SER A 90 16.50 10.63 1.37
CA SER A 90 16.61 10.12 2.75
C SER A 90 15.35 10.10 3.62
N HIS A 91 14.27 10.82 3.30
CA HIS A 91 13.07 10.84 4.14
C HIS A 91 11.77 10.95 3.33
N ILE A 92 11.11 9.81 3.12
CA ILE A 92 9.81 9.73 2.46
C ILE A 92 8.73 10.02 3.50
N SER A 93 7.90 11.03 3.25
CA SER A 93 6.79 11.40 4.14
C SER A 93 5.41 11.15 3.53
N MET A 94 5.38 10.69 2.27
CA MET A 94 4.18 10.30 1.54
C MET A 94 4.59 9.40 0.38
N LEU A 95 3.82 8.34 0.14
CA LEU A 95 3.97 7.45 -1.01
C LEU A 95 2.60 6.95 -1.45
N ASP A 96 2.05 7.55 -2.51
CA ASP A 96 0.71 7.25 -3.01
C ASP A 96 0.73 6.69 -4.42
N TYR A 97 -0.09 5.67 -4.67
CA TYR A 97 -0.27 5.09 -5.99
C TYR A 97 -1.29 5.87 -6.81
N ASN A 98 -0.98 6.07 -8.10
CA ASN A 98 -1.93 6.57 -9.07
C ASN A 98 -2.26 5.45 -10.08
N PRO A 99 -3.49 4.90 -10.08
CA PRO A 99 -3.88 3.81 -10.97
C PRO A 99 -3.95 4.20 -12.45
N LYS A 100 -4.10 5.50 -12.76
CA LYS A 100 -4.11 5.99 -14.14
C LYS A 100 -2.72 5.93 -14.75
N ASP A 101 -1.72 6.38 -13.99
CA ASP A 101 -0.34 6.48 -14.46
C ASP A 101 0.47 5.21 -14.16
N ARG A 102 -0.06 4.33 -13.31
CA ARG A 102 0.60 3.12 -12.79
C ARG A 102 1.97 3.42 -12.20
N ALA A 103 2.02 4.46 -11.39
CA ALA A 103 3.23 4.95 -10.75
C ALA A 103 2.95 5.38 -9.31
N LEU A 104 4.00 5.34 -8.48
CA LEU A 104 3.96 5.89 -7.13
C LEU A 104 4.47 7.33 -7.15
N TYR A 105 3.69 8.22 -6.56
CA TYR A 105 4.02 9.60 -6.29
C TYR A 105 4.49 9.72 -4.84
N ALA A 106 5.71 10.20 -4.65
CA ALA A 106 6.29 10.37 -3.33
C ALA A 106 6.63 11.83 -3.04
N TRP A 107 6.44 12.22 -1.78
CA TRP A 107 7.06 13.41 -1.22
C TRP A 107 8.26 12.99 -0.38
N ASN A 108 9.45 13.43 -0.78
CA ASN A 108 10.70 12.99 -0.19
C ASN A 108 11.59 14.21 0.11
N ASN A 109 11.63 14.62 1.37
CA ASN A 109 12.43 15.75 1.87
C ASN A 109 12.37 17.00 0.95
N GLY A 110 11.16 17.48 0.67
CA GLY A 110 10.94 18.67 -0.17
C GLY A 110 10.91 18.43 -1.68
N HIS A 111 11.08 17.18 -2.13
CA HIS A 111 11.09 16.81 -3.55
C HIS A 111 9.90 15.93 -3.88
N GLN A 112 9.23 16.23 -5.00
CA GLN A 112 8.30 15.30 -5.62
C GLN A 112 9.10 14.28 -6.45
N VAL A 113 8.90 13.00 -6.16
CA VAL A 113 9.57 11.88 -6.82
C VAL A 113 8.54 10.92 -7.40
N LEU A 114 8.79 10.43 -8.61
CA LEU A 114 7.95 9.44 -9.28
C LEU A 114 8.70 8.11 -9.33
N TYR A 115 8.05 7.02 -8.92
CA TYR A 115 8.54 5.65 -9.10
C TYR A 115 7.63 4.90 -10.07
N ASN A 116 8.20 4.40 -11.16
CA ASN A 116 7.48 3.54 -12.09
C ASN A 116 7.22 2.18 -11.44
N VAL A 117 6.01 1.65 -11.59
CA VAL A 117 5.63 0.34 -11.05
C VAL A 117 5.58 -0.67 -12.17
N THR A 118 6.17 -1.84 -11.95
CA THR A 118 6.00 -3.01 -12.80
C THR A 118 5.29 -4.10 -12.01
N LEU A 119 4.11 -4.51 -12.47
CA LEU A 119 3.34 -5.59 -11.87
C LEU A 119 3.57 -6.86 -12.67
N PHE A 120 4.21 -7.85 -12.05
CA PHE A 120 4.30 -9.19 -12.62
C PHE A 120 3.08 -9.99 -12.22
N HIS A 121 1.99 -9.89 -12.98
CA HIS A 121 0.95 -10.90 -12.90
C HIS A 121 1.30 -12.02 -13.88
N VAL A 122 1.58 -13.21 -13.36
CA VAL A 122 1.46 -14.44 -14.14
C VAL A 122 -0.02 -14.53 -14.52
N ILE A 123 -0.33 -14.36 -15.80
CA ILE A 123 -1.61 -14.81 -16.35
C ILE A 123 -1.58 -16.33 -16.24
N ARG A 124 -2.32 -16.91 -15.29
CA ARG A 124 -2.69 -18.32 -15.44
C ARG A 124 -3.70 -18.36 -16.56
N SER A 125 -3.24 -18.78 -17.73
CA SER A 125 -4.03 -18.96 -18.94
C SER A 125 -5.06 -20.10 -18.84
N GLU A 126 -5.41 -20.55 -17.64
CA GLU A 126 -6.33 -21.67 -17.40
C GLU A 126 -7.77 -21.22 -17.04
N GLU A 127 -8.06 -19.92 -17.10
CA GLU A 127 -9.42 -19.37 -16.92
C GLU A 127 -9.97 -18.67 -18.18
N LEU A 128 -9.49 -19.07 -19.38
CA LEU A 128 -10.11 -18.76 -20.67
C LEU A 128 -10.77 -20.00 -21.27
#